data_AF-A0A084GCX5-F1
#
_entry.id   AF-A0A084GCX5-F1
#
_cell.length_a   1.000
_cell.length_b   1.000
_cell.length_c   1.000
_cell.angle_alpha   90.00
_cell.angle_beta   90.00
_cell.angle_gamma   90.00
#
_symmetry.space_group_name_H-M   'P 1'
#
loop_
_entity.id
_entity.type
_entity.pdbx_description
1 polymer ?
#
loop_
_entity_poly.entity_id
_entity_poly.type
_entity_poly.pdbx_seq_one_letter_code
_entity_poly.pdbx_strand_id
1 'polypeptide(L)'
;MTARPNYIDDPRFNQTFELPADPAKGRVSPFKVKYADFGYRNKTHPEQENVLLFFAPMMGSRLLHIAKDDIARKHKIRIISPDRPGIGGTDVVDQKIRMSFWREVNIALLRHLEIEHVSVASHSGGTIYALDFVLNYPEILHPERPYLAIGAPWILPSHTSSATMRMAQLLPASIIDHTDKFVSLINNYISPAVAASVGFSQPVIHKLAPPRPESASDVRDGEDNDGIRFEEELLQDIINHIYTESTKGISDDAVLFMQKNEGVWGDWGDYDTLVPRLEQALRTAGRRLSIDVFFAENDFMVGDGGTKGTLWFDQCWDLQHEDGPIKYRSTIVRGADHNEIWNLRWGAAQVVLNRISPSVPDSSS
;
A
#
# COMPACT_ATOMS: atom_id res chain seq x y z
N MET A 1 -1.09 -2.84 -29.43
CA MET A 1 -1.70 -1.69 -28.73
C MET A 1 -0.69 -0.57 -28.63
N THR A 2 -1.13 0.66 -28.83
CA THR A 2 -0.28 1.86 -28.86
C THR A 2 0.20 2.22 -27.47
N ALA A 3 1.52 2.44 -27.33
CA ALA A 3 2.08 3.20 -26.23
C ALA A 3 1.17 4.42 -25.95
N ARG A 4 0.89 4.70 -24.68
CA ARG A 4 0.14 5.89 -24.25
C ARG A 4 1.17 6.97 -23.93
N PRO A 5 1.63 7.77 -24.91
CA PRO A 5 2.63 8.79 -24.64
C PRO A 5 2.11 9.74 -23.55
N ASN A 6 2.97 10.09 -22.61
CA ASN A 6 2.69 11.01 -21.50
C ASN A 6 1.58 10.52 -20.55
N TYR A 7 1.36 9.20 -20.43
CA TYR A 7 0.33 8.64 -19.54
C TYR A 7 0.53 9.10 -18.08
N ILE A 8 1.77 9.13 -17.61
CA ILE A 8 2.12 9.56 -16.26
C ILE A 8 1.80 11.04 -15.98
N ASP A 9 1.71 11.86 -17.03
CA ASP A 9 1.42 13.28 -16.95
C ASP A 9 -0.09 13.57 -16.94
N ASP A 10 -0.95 12.55 -16.97
CA ASP A 10 -2.39 12.74 -16.82
C ASP A 10 -2.66 13.56 -15.54
N PRO A 11 -3.40 14.68 -15.61
CA PRO A 11 -3.68 15.53 -14.45
C PRO A 11 -4.30 14.75 -13.29
N ARG A 12 -5.05 13.69 -13.56
CA ARG A 12 -5.65 12.81 -12.54
C ARG A 12 -4.62 12.18 -11.60
N PHE A 13 -3.42 11.90 -12.10
CA PHE A 13 -2.33 11.31 -11.32
C PHE A 13 -1.49 12.35 -10.57
N ASN A 14 -1.76 13.64 -10.80
CA ASN A 14 -0.90 14.73 -10.38
C ASN A 14 -1.65 15.83 -9.62
N GLN A 15 -2.73 15.48 -8.93
CA GLN A 15 -3.54 16.41 -8.14
C GLN A 15 -2.77 16.96 -6.93
N THR A 16 -3.20 18.13 -6.47
CA THR A 16 -2.65 18.81 -5.30
C THR A 16 -3.79 19.26 -4.39
N PHE A 17 -3.63 19.04 -3.10
CA PHE A 17 -4.51 19.51 -2.03
C PHE A 17 -3.68 20.32 -1.03
N GLU A 18 -4.21 21.42 -0.52
CA GLU A 18 -3.59 22.19 0.56
C GLU A 18 -4.40 22.03 1.84
N LEU A 19 -3.80 21.39 2.85
CA LEU A 19 -4.33 21.37 4.20
C LEU A 19 -4.12 22.75 4.83
N PRO A 20 -5.20 23.50 5.17
CA PRO A 20 -5.07 24.89 5.63
C PRO A 20 -4.24 25.01 6.91
N ALA A 21 -3.59 26.15 7.10
CA ALA A 21 -2.92 26.47 8.35
C ALA A 21 -3.90 26.35 9.53
N ASP A 22 -3.41 25.78 10.63
CA ASP A 22 -4.13 25.65 11.89
C ASP A 22 -3.16 25.91 13.05
N PRO A 23 -2.97 27.19 13.44
CA PRO A 23 -2.06 27.56 14.52
C PRO A 23 -2.42 26.90 15.86
N ALA A 24 -3.69 26.55 16.09
CA ALA A 24 -4.12 25.88 17.32
C ALA A 24 -3.54 24.45 17.42
N LYS A 25 -3.21 23.83 16.27
CA LYS A 25 -2.51 22.55 16.18
C LYS A 25 -1.03 22.68 15.86
N GLY A 26 -0.46 23.89 15.93
CA GLY A 26 0.94 24.16 15.62
C GLY A 26 1.29 24.20 14.13
N ARG A 27 0.28 24.17 13.23
CA ARG A 27 0.48 24.26 11.78
C ARG A 27 0.41 25.73 11.33
N VAL A 28 1.56 26.38 11.20
CA VAL A 28 1.65 27.84 10.94
C VAL A 28 1.47 28.23 9.46
N SER A 29 1.60 27.29 8.54
CA SER A 29 1.40 27.48 7.09
C SER A 29 0.55 26.35 6.51
N PRO A 30 -0.07 26.54 5.34
CA PRO A 30 -0.69 25.44 4.61
C PRO A 30 0.33 24.30 4.39
N PHE A 31 -0.17 23.06 4.40
CA PHE A 31 0.62 21.86 4.12
C PHE A 31 0.14 21.25 2.80
N LYS A 32 1.03 21.21 1.81
CA LYS A 32 0.73 20.71 0.47
C LYS A 32 0.81 19.19 0.42
N VAL A 33 -0.17 18.58 -0.24
CA VAL A 33 -0.31 17.13 -0.45
C VAL A 33 -0.47 16.85 -1.92
N LYS A 34 0.35 15.95 -2.46
CA LYS A 34 0.17 15.39 -3.82
C LYS A 34 -0.59 14.08 -3.72
N TYR A 35 -1.49 13.84 -4.66
CA TYR A 35 -2.25 12.60 -4.73
C TYR A 35 -2.69 12.27 -6.16
N ALA A 36 -3.01 11.00 -6.38
CA ALA A 36 -3.66 10.52 -7.58
C ALA A 36 -5.14 10.25 -7.28
N ASP A 37 -6.03 10.65 -8.19
CA ASP A 37 -7.47 10.42 -8.19
C ASP A 37 -7.90 9.93 -9.57
N PHE A 38 -8.07 8.62 -9.69
CA PHE A 38 -8.27 7.96 -10.97
C PHE A 38 -9.26 6.80 -10.89
N GLY A 39 -9.49 6.11 -12.00
CA GLY A 39 -10.55 5.11 -12.11
C GLY A 39 -11.88 5.72 -12.50
N TYR A 40 -12.97 5.16 -11.97
CA TYR A 40 -14.34 5.54 -12.28
C TYR A 40 -14.77 6.82 -11.58
N ARG A 41 -15.56 7.67 -12.27
CA ARG A 41 -16.23 8.84 -11.69
C ARG A 41 -17.70 8.87 -12.08
N ASN A 42 -18.60 9.02 -11.11
CA ASN A 42 -20.02 9.23 -11.29
C ASN A 42 -20.37 10.70 -10.98
N LYS A 43 -20.22 11.59 -11.96
CA LYS A 43 -20.46 13.02 -11.76
C LYS A 43 -21.90 13.37 -11.37
N THR A 44 -22.85 12.51 -11.71
CA THR A 44 -24.28 12.72 -11.40
C THR A 44 -24.64 12.28 -9.99
N HIS A 45 -23.98 11.23 -9.48
CA HIS A 45 -24.24 10.61 -8.18
C HIS A 45 -22.91 10.22 -7.52
N PRO A 46 -22.07 11.19 -7.12
CA PRO A 46 -20.77 10.92 -6.51
C PRO A 46 -20.89 10.11 -5.20
N GLU A 47 -22.00 10.24 -4.48
CA GLU A 47 -22.31 9.49 -3.26
C GLU A 47 -22.44 7.97 -3.47
N GLN A 48 -22.61 7.54 -4.74
CA GLN A 48 -22.70 6.12 -5.11
C GLN A 48 -21.34 5.55 -5.58
N GLU A 49 -20.27 6.35 -5.59
CA GLU A 49 -18.94 5.90 -6.01
C GLU A 49 -18.36 4.90 -4.99
N ASN A 50 -17.76 3.82 -5.50
CA ASN A 50 -16.96 2.92 -4.69
C ASN A 50 -15.52 3.43 -4.67
N VAL A 51 -15.09 3.94 -3.53
CA VAL A 51 -13.76 4.52 -3.39
C VAL A 51 -12.82 3.53 -2.71
N LEU A 52 -11.65 3.32 -3.30
CA LEU A 52 -10.52 2.62 -2.71
C LEU A 52 -9.44 3.64 -2.32
N LEU A 53 -9.17 3.80 -1.02
CA LEU A 53 -8.04 4.57 -0.52
C LEU A 53 -6.83 3.65 -0.35
N PHE A 54 -5.74 3.97 -1.05
CA PHE A 54 -4.54 3.14 -1.07
C PHE A 54 -3.39 3.71 -0.23
N PHE A 55 -2.84 2.88 0.66
CA PHE A 55 -1.66 3.18 1.47
C PHE A 55 -0.42 2.47 0.88
N ALA A 56 0.41 3.25 0.20
CA ALA A 56 1.58 2.80 -0.55
C ALA A 56 2.69 2.16 0.33
N PRO A 57 3.51 1.24 -0.22
CA PRO A 57 4.65 0.64 0.49
C PRO A 57 5.74 1.67 0.76
N MET A 58 6.78 1.34 1.54
CA MET A 58 7.98 2.18 1.63
C MET A 58 8.51 2.53 0.23
N MET A 59 8.97 3.77 0.02
CA MET A 59 9.34 4.31 -1.32
C MET A 59 8.18 4.42 -2.32
N GLY A 60 6.96 4.03 -1.94
CA GLY A 60 5.79 4.12 -2.79
C GLY A 60 5.31 5.55 -3.00
N SER A 61 4.85 5.82 -4.22
CA SER A 61 4.26 7.08 -4.67
C SER A 61 2.80 6.89 -5.05
N ARG A 62 2.04 8.01 -5.12
CA ARG A 62 0.72 8.14 -5.75
C ARG A 62 0.62 7.48 -7.12
N LEU A 63 1.75 7.38 -7.83
CA LEU A 63 1.82 6.86 -9.20
C LEU A 63 1.90 5.32 -9.27
N LEU A 64 2.13 4.61 -8.16
CA LEU A 64 2.44 3.16 -8.18
C LEU A 64 1.35 2.29 -8.83
N HIS A 65 0.09 2.74 -8.82
CA HIS A 65 -1.05 1.93 -9.27
C HIS A 65 -1.81 2.53 -10.44
N ILE A 66 -1.27 3.54 -11.12
CA ILE A 66 -1.96 4.23 -12.22
C ILE A 66 -2.20 3.33 -13.45
N ALA A 67 -1.44 2.25 -13.60
CA ALA A 67 -1.69 1.23 -14.64
C ALA A 67 -3.07 0.56 -14.48
N LYS A 68 -3.64 0.60 -13.27
CA LYS A 68 -4.93 -0.01 -12.93
C LYS A 68 -6.14 0.88 -13.27
N ASP A 69 -5.94 2.01 -13.96
CA ASP A 69 -7.03 2.93 -14.29
C ASP A 69 -8.15 2.28 -15.11
N ASP A 70 -7.81 1.51 -16.15
CA ASP A 70 -8.83 0.88 -17.02
C ASP A 70 -9.63 -0.18 -16.26
N ILE A 71 -8.97 -1.03 -15.49
CA ILE A 71 -9.62 -2.08 -14.72
C ILE A 71 -10.47 -1.48 -13.59
N ALA A 72 -9.98 -0.43 -12.91
CA ALA A 72 -10.77 0.29 -11.91
C ALA A 72 -12.03 0.91 -12.53
N ARG A 73 -11.94 1.49 -13.74
CA ARG A 73 -13.10 1.98 -14.49
C ARG A 73 -14.10 0.89 -14.83
N LYS A 74 -13.63 -0.28 -15.31
CA LYS A 74 -14.49 -1.44 -15.61
C LYS A 74 -15.27 -1.92 -14.39
N HIS A 75 -14.65 -1.85 -13.21
CA HIS A 75 -15.24 -2.23 -11.93
C HIS A 75 -16.02 -1.12 -11.21
N LYS A 76 -16.14 0.07 -11.83
CA LYS A 76 -16.77 1.27 -11.24
C LYS A 76 -16.14 1.69 -9.90
N ILE A 77 -14.81 1.61 -9.81
CA ILE A 77 -14.04 1.95 -8.62
C ILE A 77 -13.21 3.20 -8.88
N ARG A 78 -13.27 4.16 -7.95
CA ARG A 78 -12.39 5.32 -7.87
C ARG A 78 -11.22 4.99 -6.93
N ILE A 79 -9.99 5.24 -7.35
CA ILE A 79 -8.80 5.00 -6.54
C ILE A 79 -8.20 6.34 -6.14
N ILE A 80 -8.02 6.53 -4.83
CA ILE A 80 -7.32 7.66 -4.25
C ILE A 80 -6.01 7.15 -3.65
N SER A 81 -4.89 7.72 -4.10
CA SER A 81 -3.56 7.35 -3.60
C SER A 81 -2.74 8.61 -3.30
N PRO A 82 -2.67 9.05 -2.03
CA PRO A 82 -1.89 10.22 -1.66
C PRO A 82 -0.42 9.89 -1.35
N ASP A 83 0.48 10.81 -1.71
CA ASP A 83 1.90 10.72 -1.34
C ASP A 83 2.10 11.10 0.12
N ARG A 84 2.75 10.24 0.89
CA ARG A 84 3.12 10.49 2.29
C ARG A 84 4.02 11.71 2.46
N PRO A 85 4.15 12.26 3.68
CA PRO A 85 4.99 13.42 3.92
C PRO A 85 6.43 13.21 3.46
N GLY A 86 6.97 14.17 2.71
CA GLY A 86 8.32 14.13 2.14
C GLY A 86 8.50 13.21 0.93
N ILE A 87 7.45 12.57 0.43
CA ILE A 87 7.42 11.79 -0.80
C ILE A 87 6.78 12.59 -1.93
N GLY A 88 7.31 12.47 -3.14
CA GLY A 88 6.77 13.13 -4.32
C GLY A 88 6.83 14.65 -4.19
N GLY A 89 5.68 15.31 -4.31
CA GLY A 89 5.56 16.75 -4.04
C GLY A 89 4.82 17.09 -2.75
N THR A 90 4.57 16.12 -1.85
CA THR A 90 3.99 16.38 -0.52
C THR A 90 5.04 16.96 0.42
N ASP A 91 4.65 17.96 1.20
CA ASP A 91 5.55 18.62 2.15
C ASP A 91 6.08 17.66 3.22
N VAL A 92 7.20 18.03 3.85
CA VAL A 92 7.84 17.25 4.92
C VAL A 92 7.21 17.58 6.28
N VAL A 93 7.29 16.63 7.20
CA VAL A 93 6.85 16.79 8.60
C VAL A 93 7.89 16.19 9.53
N ASP A 94 7.97 16.68 10.76
CA ASP A 94 8.81 16.05 11.79
C ASP A 94 8.38 14.59 12.01
N GLN A 95 9.39 13.73 12.09
CA GLN A 95 9.20 12.29 12.22
C GLN A 95 8.31 11.90 13.41
N LYS A 96 8.39 12.62 14.53
CA LYS A 96 7.66 12.31 15.78
C LYS A 96 6.16 12.43 15.63
N ILE A 97 5.69 13.31 14.74
CA ILE A 97 4.26 13.52 14.49
C ILE A 97 3.80 12.88 13.18
N ARG A 98 4.70 12.22 12.44
CA ARG A 98 4.46 11.73 11.08
C ARG A 98 3.19 10.88 10.96
N MET A 99 3.01 9.90 11.84
CA MET A 99 1.84 9.00 11.79
C MET A 99 0.53 9.72 12.11
N SER A 100 0.46 10.47 13.20
CA SER A 100 -0.75 11.20 13.60
C SER A 100 -1.10 12.33 12.63
N PHE A 101 -0.09 13.04 12.12
CA PHE A 101 -0.27 14.08 11.11
C PHE A 101 -0.73 13.49 9.77
N TRP A 102 -0.15 12.36 9.34
CA TRP A 102 -0.56 11.70 8.12
C TRP A 102 -2.02 11.22 8.18
N ARG A 103 -2.44 10.74 9.35
CA ARG A 103 -3.84 10.41 9.62
C ARG A 103 -4.75 11.64 9.51
N GLU A 104 -4.37 12.80 10.07
CA GLU A 104 -5.12 14.06 9.88
C GLU A 104 -5.22 14.47 8.41
N VAL A 105 -4.13 14.37 7.66
CA VAL A 105 -4.07 14.68 6.22
C VAL A 105 -5.06 13.82 5.44
N ASN A 106 -5.13 12.51 5.70
CA ASN A 106 -6.05 11.61 4.98
C ASN A 106 -7.52 11.97 5.26
N ILE A 107 -7.90 12.25 6.51
CA ILE A 107 -9.26 12.73 6.82
C ILE A 107 -9.57 14.04 6.09
N ALA A 108 -8.63 14.98 6.09
CA ALA A 108 -8.83 16.26 5.42
C ALA A 108 -8.94 16.11 3.89
N LEU A 109 -8.16 15.20 3.30
CA LEU A 109 -8.21 14.88 1.88
C LEU A 109 -9.55 14.25 1.49
N LEU A 110 -10.04 13.27 2.26
CA LEU A 110 -11.35 12.66 2.01
C LEU A 110 -12.47 13.71 2.07
N ARG A 111 -12.43 14.61 3.05
CA ARG A 111 -13.37 15.74 3.16
C ARG A 111 -13.27 16.70 1.98
N HIS A 112 -12.05 17.05 1.56
CA HIS A 112 -11.83 17.91 0.39
C HIS A 112 -12.42 17.30 -0.90
N LEU A 113 -12.34 15.98 -1.03
CA LEU A 113 -12.87 15.23 -2.16
C LEU A 113 -14.36 14.86 -2.03
N GLU A 114 -15.01 15.27 -0.94
CA GLU A 114 -16.39 14.95 -0.60
C GLU A 114 -16.66 13.43 -0.53
N ILE A 115 -15.68 12.68 -0.03
CA ILE A 115 -15.76 11.23 0.14
C ILE A 115 -16.08 10.92 1.60
N GLU A 116 -17.27 10.34 1.83
CA GLU A 116 -17.71 9.93 3.18
C GLU A 116 -17.17 8.57 3.57
N HIS A 117 -17.17 7.61 2.64
CA HIS A 117 -16.83 6.22 2.90
C HIS A 117 -15.83 5.64 1.90
N VAL A 118 -14.93 4.79 2.38
CA VAL A 118 -13.90 4.12 1.59
C VAL A 118 -13.81 2.62 1.91
N SER A 119 -13.37 1.85 0.93
CA SER A 119 -12.60 0.63 1.16
C SER A 119 -11.13 1.01 1.26
N VAL A 120 -10.35 0.27 2.05
CA VAL A 120 -8.93 0.55 2.26
C VAL A 120 -8.09 -0.55 1.64
N ALA A 121 -6.98 -0.18 1.01
CA ALA A 121 -5.94 -1.14 0.62
C ALA A 121 -4.56 -0.65 1.07
N SER A 122 -3.67 -1.58 1.38
CA SER A 122 -2.30 -1.25 1.75
C SER A 122 -1.27 -2.24 1.20
N HIS A 123 -0.02 -1.80 1.18
CA HIS A 123 1.11 -2.63 0.81
C HIS A 123 2.28 -2.41 1.77
N SER A 124 2.94 -3.48 2.23
CA SER A 124 4.17 -3.40 3.03
C SER A 124 4.00 -2.43 4.20
N GLY A 125 4.90 -1.46 4.37
CA GLY A 125 4.83 -0.45 5.44
C GLY A 125 3.57 0.43 5.41
N GLY A 126 2.88 0.54 4.27
CA GLY A 126 1.58 1.18 4.17
C GLY A 126 0.54 0.55 5.10
N THR A 127 0.71 -0.73 5.46
CA THR A 127 -0.14 -1.47 6.41
C THR A 127 -0.19 -0.80 7.78
N ILE A 128 0.93 -0.27 8.26
CA ILE A 128 1.02 0.42 9.56
C ILE A 128 0.13 1.66 9.56
N TYR A 129 0.20 2.45 8.49
CA TYR A 129 -0.61 3.65 8.33
C TYR A 129 -2.09 3.32 8.11
N ALA A 130 -2.41 2.31 7.30
CA ALA A 130 -3.78 1.90 7.03
C ALA A 130 -4.50 1.41 8.29
N LEU A 131 -3.83 0.58 9.10
CA LEU A 131 -4.40 0.05 10.34
C LEU A 131 -4.54 1.14 11.41
N ASP A 132 -3.54 2.02 11.55
CA ASP A 132 -3.65 3.19 12.43
C ASP A 132 -4.84 4.09 12.01
N PHE A 133 -5.03 4.28 10.70
CA PHE A 133 -6.14 5.06 10.16
C PHE A 133 -7.50 4.45 10.51
N VAL A 134 -7.68 3.15 10.24
CA VAL A 134 -8.94 2.43 10.50
C VAL A 134 -9.22 2.29 12.01
N LEU A 135 -8.19 2.10 12.84
CA LEU A 135 -8.33 2.04 14.29
C LEU A 135 -8.91 3.34 14.86
N ASN A 136 -8.44 4.49 14.36
CA ASN A 136 -8.82 5.80 14.86
C ASN A 136 -10.09 6.37 14.21
N TYR A 137 -10.42 5.93 13.00
CA TYR A 137 -11.56 6.43 12.23
C TYR A 137 -12.39 5.28 11.60
N PRO A 138 -12.91 4.32 12.39
CA PRO A 138 -13.67 3.19 11.84
C PRO A 138 -14.93 3.62 11.09
N GLU A 139 -15.47 4.82 11.33
CA GLU A 139 -16.66 5.35 10.68
C GLU A 139 -16.49 5.63 9.18
N ILE A 140 -15.25 5.81 8.71
CA ILE A 140 -14.96 6.03 7.28
C ILE A 140 -15.17 4.76 6.45
N LEU A 141 -15.23 3.59 7.08
CA LEU A 141 -15.45 2.35 6.35
C LEU A 141 -16.89 2.34 5.81
N HIS A 142 -17.05 1.81 4.60
CA HIS A 142 -18.39 1.67 4.01
C HIS A 142 -19.33 0.91 4.97
N PRO A 143 -20.54 1.42 5.28
CA PRO A 143 -21.41 0.86 6.30
C PRO A 143 -21.85 -0.58 5.99
N GLU A 144 -22.13 -0.88 4.73
CA GLU A 144 -22.61 -2.21 4.30
C GLU A 144 -21.48 -3.19 3.94
N ARG A 145 -20.33 -2.70 3.48
CA ARG A 145 -19.20 -3.50 2.98
C ARG A 145 -17.87 -2.96 3.46
N PRO A 146 -17.65 -2.89 4.78
CA PRO A 146 -16.40 -2.40 5.34
C PRO A 146 -15.28 -3.37 5.00
N TYR A 147 -14.26 -2.88 4.30
CA TYR A 147 -13.25 -3.73 3.70
C TYR A 147 -11.83 -3.12 3.79
N LEU A 148 -10.88 -3.97 4.16
CA LEU A 148 -9.44 -3.70 4.15
C LEU A 148 -8.71 -4.83 3.42
N ALA A 149 -7.95 -4.50 2.40
CA ALA A 149 -7.07 -5.42 1.70
C ALA A 149 -5.60 -5.12 1.99
N ILE A 150 -4.82 -6.11 2.40
CA ILE A 150 -3.41 -5.93 2.77
C ILE A 150 -2.54 -6.83 1.89
N GLY A 151 -1.71 -6.23 1.04
CA GLY A 151 -0.70 -6.96 0.27
C GLY A 151 0.66 -6.93 0.97
N ALA A 152 1.29 -8.10 1.13
CA ALA A 152 2.62 -8.28 1.71
C ALA A 152 2.85 -7.38 2.94
N PRO A 153 2.13 -7.58 4.07
CA PRO A 153 2.19 -6.70 5.23
C PRO A 153 3.62 -6.53 5.75
N TRP A 154 3.96 -5.33 6.21
CA TRP A 154 5.21 -5.13 6.96
C TRP A 154 5.12 -5.82 8.32
N ILE A 155 6.04 -6.74 8.58
CA ILE A 155 6.14 -7.48 9.84
C ILE A 155 7.51 -7.17 10.44
N LEU A 156 7.54 -6.86 11.75
CA LEU A 156 8.79 -6.54 12.41
C LEU A 156 9.79 -7.70 12.28
N PRO A 157 11.07 -7.43 11.96
CA PRO A 157 12.05 -8.50 11.74
C PRO A 157 12.20 -9.49 12.91
N SER A 158 11.88 -9.09 14.15
CA SER A 158 11.78 -9.95 15.34
C SER A 158 10.85 -11.16 15.16
N HIS A 159 9.78 -11.00 14.39
CA HIS A 159 8.77 -12.04 14.13
C HIS A 159 9.08 -12.87 12.89
N THR A 160 10.00 -12.41 12.05
CA THR A 160 10.36 -13.05 10.78
C THR A 160 11.52 -14.05 10.92
N SER A 161 11.81 -14.76 9.83
CA SER A 161 13.02 -15.57 9.64
C SER A 161 14.12 -14.84 8.85
N SER A 162 13.88 -13.60 8.39
CA SER A 162 14.82 -12.87 7.54
C SER A 162 16.03 -12.38 8.34
N ALA A 163 17.17 -13.06 8.21
CA ALA A 163 18.41 -12.69 8.88
C ALA A 163 18.90 -11.30 8.43
N THR A 164 18.78 -10.98 7.14
CA THR A 164 19.15 -9.68 6.57
C THR A 164 18.35 -8.55 7.20
N MET A 165 17.03 -8.71 7.31
CA MET A 165 16.18 -7.68 7.90
C MET A 165 16.39 -7.53 9.40
N ARG A 166 16.69 -8.63 10.12
CA ARG A 166 17.10 -8.57 11.52
C ARG A 166 18.40 -7.78 11.71
N MET A 167 19.39 -7.98 10.83
CA MET A 167 20.63 -7.19 10.85
C MET A 167 20.35 -5.71 10.58
N ALA A 168 19.51 -5.39 9.60
CA ALA A 168 19.10 -4.01 9.32
C ALA A 168 18.38 -3.36 10.54
N GLN A 169 17.57 -4.14 11.26
CA GLN A 169 16.89 -3.67 12.48
C GLN A 169 17.86 -3.41 13.66
N LEU A 170 19.10 -3.85 13.63
CA LEU A 170 20.09 -3.52 14.67
C LEU A 170 20.84 -2.21 14.40
N LEU A 171 20.71 -1.64 13.20
CA LEU A 171 21.41 -0.40 12.84
C LEU A 171 20.85 0.80 13.62
N PRO A 172 21.69 1.73 14.12
CA PRO A 172 21.21 2.98 14.70
C PRO A 172 20.34 3.79 13.73
N ALA A 173 19.38 4.56 14.25
CA ALA A 173 18.52 5.45 13.46
C ALA A 173 19.33 6.37 12.54
N SER A 174 20.45 6.90 13.03
CA SER A 174 21.35 7.79 12.27
C SER A 174 21.99 7.15 11.03
N ILE A 175 22.07 5.81 10.96
CA ILE A 175 22.57 5.11 9.76
C ILE A 175 21.43 4.92 8.75
N ILE A 176 20.22 4.62 9.22
CA ILE A 176 19.03 4.47 8.39
C ILE A 176 18.60 5.82 7.80
N ASP A 177 18.83 6.90 8.53
CA ASP A 177 18.45 8.26 8.12
C ASP A 177 19.17 8.72 6.83
N HIS A 178 20.28 8.06 6.48
CA HIS A 178 20.96 8.25 5.21
C HIS A 178 20.48 7.24 4.16
N THR A 179 19.51 7.66 3.34
CA THR A 179 18.89 6.86 2.26
C THR A 179 19.91 6.11 1.39
N ASP A 180 20.99 6.77 0.97
CA ASP A 180 22.03 6.16 0.12
C ASP A 180 22.79 5.02 0.82
N LYS A 181 22.91 5.08 2.15
CA LYS A 181 23.59 4.05 2.96
C LYS A 181 22.68 2.87 3.26
N PHE A 182 21.39 3.11 3.50
CA PHE A 182 20.41 2.05 3.71
C PHE A 182 20.17 1.26 2.40
N VAL A 183 19.99 1.97 1.28
CA VAL A 183 19.83 1.36 -0.05
C VAL A 183 21.10 0.62 -0.47
N SER A 184 22.31 1.18 -0.28
CA SER A 184 23.56 0.47 -0.61
C SER A 184 23.82 -0.75 0.29
N LEU A 185 23.40 -0.73 1.56
CA LEU A 185 23.50 -1.90 2.43
C LEU A 185 22.55 -3.01 1.98
N ILE A 186 21.29 -2.68 1.67
CA ILE A 186 20.34 -3.62 1.06
C ILE A 186 20.95 -4.22 -0.22
N ASN A 187 21.48 -3.39 -1.12
CA ASN A 187 22.08 -3.83 -2.38
C ASN A 187 23.36 -4.66 -2.23
N ASN A 188 24.18 -4.41 -1.21
CA ASN A 188 25.46 -5.13 -1.01
C ASN A 188 25.30 -6.50 -0.33
N TYR A 189 24.16 -6.76 0.33
CA TYR A 189 23.86 -8.03 0.99
C TYR A 189 22.79 -8.86 0.24
N ILE A 190 22.39 -8.40 -0.94
CA ILE A 190 21.38 -9.01 -1.80
C ILE A 190 22.07 -9.74 -2.96
N SER A 191 21.74 -11.02 -3.13
CA SER A 191 22.15 -11.82 -4.30
C SER A 191 21.60 -11.16 -5.58
N PRO A 192 22.29 -11.21 -6.74
CA PRO A 192 21.81 -10.60 -7.99
C PRO A 192 20.39 -11.03 -8.42
N ALA A 193 19.95 -12.23 -8.03
CA ALA A 193 18.57 -12.69 -8.25
C ALA A 193 17.52 -11.95 -7.41
N VAL A 194 17.93 -11.43 -6.24
CA VAL A 194 17.10 -10.65 -5.32
C VAL A 194 17.18 -9.14 -5.65
N ALA A 195 18.25 -8.67 -6.32
CA ALA A 195 18.28 -7.28 -6.82
C ALA A 195 17.21 -7.03 -7.90
N ALA A 196 16.83 -8.07 -8.64
CA ALA A 196 15.73 -8.04 -9.60
C ALA A 196 14.36 -7.80 -8.92
N SER A 197 14.14 -8.36 -7.72
CA SER A 197 12.90 -8.17 -6.97
C SER A 197 12.81 -6.84 -6.24
N VAL A 198 13.90 -6.07 -6.10
CA VAL A 198 13.89 -4.70 -5.52
C VAL A 198 13.66 -3.62 -6.60
N GLY A 199 13.60 -3.98 -7.89
CA GLY A 199 13.41 -3.00 -8.98
C GLY A 199 14.58 -2.04 -9.19
N PHE A 200 15.73 -2.29 -8.54
CA PHE A 200 16.92 -1.44 -8.60
C PHE A 200 18.10 -2.15 -9.27
N SER A 201 18.15 -2.12 -10.60
CA SER A 201 19.42 -1.99 -11.32
C SER A 201 19.20 -1.87 -12.84
N GLN A 202 19.91 -0.94 -13.48
CA GLN A 202 20.56 -1.16 -14.78
C GLN A 202 21.84 -0.31 -14.86
N PRO A 203 22.96 -0.82 -15.44
CA PRO A 203 23.00 -1.50 -16.76
C PRO A 203 23.77 -2.84 -16.85
N VAL A 204 23.97 -3.60 -15.77
CA VAL A 204 24.83 -4.82 -15.82
C VAL A 204 24.05 -6.12 -16.14
N ILE A 205 22.72 -6.16 -16.10
CA ILE A 205 21.97 -7.44 -16.13
C ILE A 205 21.70 -7.97 -17.55
N HIS A 206 21.93 -7.19 -18.61
CA HIS A 206 21.62 -7.66 -19.97
C HIS A 206 22.54 -8.77 -20.52
N LYS A 207 23.59 -9.17 -19.78
CA LYS A 207 24.59 -10.18 -20.25
C LYS A 207 24.71 -11.45 -19.40
N LEU A 208 23.96 -11.59 -18.32
CA LEU A 208 24.13 -12.73 -17.39
C LEU A 208 22.83 -13.46 -17.03
N ALA A 209 21.70 -13.10 -17.65
CA ALA A 209 20.45 -13.86 -17.47
C ALA A 209 20.53 -15.20 -18.24
N PRO A 210 20.34 -16.36 -17.58
CA PRO A 210 20.09 -17.62 -18.29
C PRO A 210 18.73 -17.56 -19.00
N PRO A 211 18.45 -18.46 -19.97
CA PRO A 211 17.16 -18.48 -20.66
C PRO A 211 16.03 -18.67 -19.64
N ARG A 212 14.97 -17.87 -19.77
CA ARG A 212 13.75 -18.01 -18.96
C ARG A 212 13.23 -19.44 -19.08
N PRO A 213 12.87 -20.11 -17.96
CA PRO A 213 12.11 -21.34 -18.04
C PRO A 213 10.74 -21.03 -18.66
N GLU A 214 10.48 -21.57 -19.83
CA GLU A 214 9.10 -21.75 -20.31
C GLU A 214 8.47 -22.84 -19.46
N SER A 215 7.67 -22.47 -18.45
CA SER A 215 6.74 -23.42 -17.84
C SER A 215 5.42 -22.74 -17.49
N ALA A 216 4.49 -22.96 -18.42
CA ALA A 216 3.05 -23.15 -18.23
C ALA A 216 2.27 -22.06 -17.46
N SER A 217 1.91 -21.02 -18.17
CA SER A 217 0.49 -20.64 -18.19
C SER A 217 -0.02 -20.81 -19.62
N ASP A 218 -1.16 -21.48 -19.77
CA ASP A 218 -1.99 -21.35 -20.96
C ASP A 218 -2.40 -19.87 -21.06
N VAL A 219 -1.56 -19.05 -21.69
CA VAL A 219 -1.86 -17.64 -21.96
C VAL A 219 -2.94 -17.63 -23.04
N ARG A 220 -4.20 -17.56 -22.62
CA ARG A 220 -5.30 -17.20 -23.52
C ARG A 220 -5.12 -15.73 -23.89
N ASP A 221 -4.95 -15.45 -25.17
CA ASP A 221 -5.02 -14.08 -25.70
C ASP A 221 -6.36 -13.44 -25.29
N GLY A 222 -6.30 -12.33 -24.55
CA GLY A 222 -7.47 -11.63 -24.01
C GLY A 222 -7.10 -10.29 -23.37
N GLU A 223 -8.11 -9.45 -23.11
CA GLU A 223 -7.97 -8.09 -22.55
C GLU A 223 -7.09 -8.01 -21.28
N ASP A 224 -7.08 -9.07 -20.46
CA ASP A 224 -6.29 -9.14 -19.22
C ASP A 224 -4.78 -9.13 -19.50
N ASN A 225 -4.33 -9.70 -20.63
CA ASN A 225 -2.92 -9.77 -20.99
C ASN A 225 -2.36 -8.41 -21.45
N ASP A 226 -3.21 -7.58 -22.07
CA ASP A 226 -2.83 -6.24 -22.49
C ASP A 226 -2.64 -5.29 -21.30
N GLY A 227 -3.48 -5.40 -20.27
CA GLY A 227 -3.33 -4.65 -19.02
C GLY A 227 -2.05 -5.01 -18.25
N ILE A 228 -1.72 -6.31 -18.18
CA ILE A 228 -0.47 -6.79 -17.58
C ILE A 228 0.75 -6.23 -18.31
N ARG A 229 0.78 -6.34 -19.64
CA ARG A 229 1.90 -5.82 -20.45
C ARG A 229 2.04 -4.30 -20.28
N PHE A 230 0.93 -3.57 -20.26
CA PHE A 230 0.95 -2.12 -20.04
C PHE A 230 1.51 -1.74 -18.67
N GLU A 231 1.11 -2.43 -17.60
CA GLU A 231 1.65 -2.20 -16.26
C GLU A 231 3.17 -2.44 -16.20
N GLU A 232 3.64 -3.52 -16.83
CA GLU A 232 5.07 -3.85 -16.89
C GLU A 232 5.89 -2.82 -17.69
N GLU A 233 5.35 -2.33 -18.82
CA GLU A 233 5.98 -1.28 -19.63
C GLU A 233 6.03 0.06 -18.89
N LEU A 234 4.98 0.41 -18.14
CA LEU A 234 4.86 1.69 -17.43
C LEU A 234 5.73 1.78 -16.17
N LEU A 235 6.09 0.65 -15.57
CA LEU A 235 6.81 0.61 -14.30
C LEU A 235 8.13 1.40 -14.33
N GLN A 236 8.89 1.31 -15.42
CA GLN A 236 10.15 2.03 -15.55
C GLN A 236 9.94 3.56 -15.61
N ASP A 237 8.89 4.01 -16.30
CA ASP A 237 8.55 5.43 -16.36
C ASP A 237 8.09 5.95 -14.99
N ILE A 238 7.30 5.16 -14.25
CA ILE A 238 6.90 5.48 -12.86
C ILE A 238 8.14 5.61 -11.97
N ILE A 239 9.04 4.63 -11.99
CA ILE A 239 10.27 4.67 -11.19
C ILE A 239 11.10 5.91 -11.54
N ASN A 240 11.35 6.16 -12.82
CA ASN A 240 12.10 7.33 -13.27
C ASN A 240 11.48 8.64 -12.78
N HIS A 241 10.15 8.77 -12.86
CA HIS A 241 9.46 9.96 -12.39
C HIS A 241 9.55 10.16 -10.88
N ILE A 242 9.40 9.08 -10.09
CA ILE A 242 9.54 9.14 -8.62
C ILE A 242 10.90 9.73 -8.22
N TYR A 243 11.96 9.39 -8.95
CA TYR A 243 13.31 9.93 -8.70
C TYR A 243 13.51 11.39 -9.09
N THR A 244 12.58 11.98 -9.85
CA THR A 244 12.58 13.43 -10.13
C THR A 244 11.90 14.24 -9.04
N GLU A 245 11.13 13.59 -8.16
CA GLU A 245 10.42 14.22 -7.05
C GLU A 245 11.12 13.97 -5.69
N SER A 246 10.57 14.53 -4.60
CA SER A 246 11.16 14.38 -3.27
C SER A 246 11.11 12.93 -2.80
N THR A 247 12.22 12.47 -2.24
CA THR A 247 12.36 11.16 -1.59
C THR A 247 12.75 11.28 -0.11
N LYS A 248 12.71 12.50 0.44
CA LYS A 248 13.13 12.80 1.82
C LYS A 248 12.37 12.01 2.88
N GLY A 249 11.11 11.68 2.62
CA GLY A 249 10.29 10.89 3.56
C GLY A 249 10.64 9.41 3.64
N ILE A 250 11.51 8.89 2.76
CA ILE A 250 11.86 7.46 2.73
C ILE A 250 12.62 7.05 3.99
N SER A 251 13.59 7.85 4.44
CA SER A 251 14.32 7.56 5.66
C SER A 251 13.43 7.62 6.90
N ASP A 252 12.56 8.64 6.99
CA ASP A 252 11.58 8.77 8.06
C ASP A 252 10.70 7.52 8.19
N ASP A 253 10.21 7.01 7.05
CA ASP A 253 9.43 5.78 6.97
C ASP A 253 10.25 4.56 7.39
N ALA A 254 11.50 4.43 6.93
CA ALA A 254 12.35 3.31 7.33
C ALA A 254 12.61 3.29 8.85
N VAL A 255 12.87 4.44 9.46
CA VAL A 255 13.08 4.58 10.90
C VAL A 255 11.77 4.28 11.67
N LEU A 256 10.61 4.69 11.13
CA LEU A 256 9.29 4.37 11.68
C LEU A 256 8.96 2.87 11.58
N PHE A 257 9.13 2.26 10.42
CA PHE A 257 8.83 0.84 10.20
C PHE A 257 9.75 -0.10 10.97
N MET A 258 11.00 0.32 11.21
CA MET A 258 11.95 -0.43 12.02
C MET A 258 11.83 -0.16 13.52
N GLN A 259 10.87 0.68 13.95
CA GLN A 259 10.65 1.07 15.34
C GLN A 259 11.92 1.55 16.06
N LYS A 260 12.67 2.45 15.41
CA LYS A 260 13.91 2.97 16.01
C LYS A 260 13.69 3.98 17.12
N ASN A 261 12.51 4.58 17.17
CA ASN A 261 12.11 5.51 18.21
C ASN A 261 10.90 4.92 18.94
N GLU A 262 10.78 5.20 20.24
CA GLU A 262 9.64 4.74 21.03
C GLU A 262 8.33 5.39 20.55
N GLY A 263 7.23 4.62 20.57
CA GLY A 263 5.88 5.12 20.29
C GLY A 263 5.58 5.47 18.83
N VAL A 264 6.42 5.07 17.87
CA VAL A 264 6.22 5.42 16.45
C VAL A 264 5.03 4.72 15.79
N TRP A 265 4.60 3.56 16.29
CA TRP A 265 3.36 2.88 15.89
C TRP A 265 2.25 3.15 16.92
N GLY A 266 2.19 4.41 17.38
CA GLY A 266 1.19 4.85 18.34
C GLY A 266 1.28 4.10 19.67
N ASP A 267 0.13 3.96 20.31
CA ASP A 267 -0.01 3.25 21.58
C ASP A 267 -0.36 1.76 21.42
N TRP A 268 -0.36 1.27 20.16
CA TRP A 268 -0.57 -0.14 19.84
C TRP A 268 0.77 -0.87 19.66
N GLY A 269 1.78 -0.26 19.05
CA GLY A 269 3.15 -0.79 19.04
C GLY A 269 3.36 -2.07 18.21
N ASP A 270 2.49 -3.06 18.26
CA ASP A 270 2.55 -4.24 17.42
C ASP A 270 1.16 -4.86 17.20
N TYR A 271 1.06 -5.82 16.28
CA TYR A 271 -0.21 -6.38 15.82
C TYR A 271 -0.99 -7.10 16.93
N ASP A 272 -0.30 -7.76 17.87
CA ASP A 272 -0.93 -8.45 19.01
C ASP A 272 -1.70 -7.52 19.95
N THR A 273 -1.28 -6.26 20.02
CA THR A 273 -1.94 -5.20 20.80
C THR A 273 -2.93 -4.41 19.95
N LEU A 274 -2.62 -4.20 18.66
CA LEU A 274 -3.50 -3.53 17.71
C LEU A 274 -4.83 -4.28 17.53
N VAL A 275 -4.79 -5.60 17.28
CA VAL A 275 -5.96 -6.36 16.85
C VAL A 275 -7.10 -6.32 17.90
N PRO A 276 -6.86 -6.57 19.20
CA PRO A 276 -7.90 -6.41 20.23
C PRO A 276 -8.44 -4.97 20.34
N ARG A 277 -7.57 -3.97 20.17
CA ARG A 277 -7.97 -2.55 20.19
C ARG A 277 -8.85 -2.18 19.00
N LEU A 278 -8.49 -2.67 17.82
CA LEU A 278 -9.28 -2.47 16.60
C LEU A 278 -10.65 -3.13 16.75
N GLU A 279 -10.70 -4.35 17.30
CA GLU A 279 -11.97 -5.01 17.58
C GLU A 279 -12.85 -4.15 18.51
N GLN A 280 -12.29 -3.63 19.60
CA GLN A 280 -13.02 -2.76 20.54
C GLN A 280 -13.47 -1.45 19.88
N ALA A 281 -12.63 -0.82 19.06
CA ALA A 281 -12.96 0.40 18.34
C ALA A 281 -14.14 0.16 17.37
N LEU A 282 -14.09 -0.94 16.61
CA LEU A 282 -15.18 -1.35 15.72
C LEU A 282 -16.48 -1.63 16.47
N ARG A 283 -16.43 -2.36 17.60
CA ARG A 283 -17.61 -2.61 18.46
C ARG A 283 -18.22 -1.30 18.95
N THR A 284 -17.38 -0.38 19.44
CA THR A 284 -17.82 0.93 19.96
C THR A 284 -18.47 1.77 18.86
N ALA A 285 -17.92 1.73 17.64
CA ALA A 285 -18.48 2.42 16.49
C ALA A 285 -19.68 1.71 15.83
N GLY A 286 -20.08 0.52 16.32
CA GLY A 286 -21.11 -0.30 15.67
C GLY A 286 -20.73 -0.72 14.25
N ARG A 287 -19.44 -0.88 13.98
CA ARG A 287 -18.88 -1.24 12.67
C ARG A 287 -18.42 -2.70 12.66
N ARG A 288 -18.39 -3.26 11.45
CA ARG A 288 -17.71 -4.53 11.14
C ARG A 288 -16.53 -4.24 10.22
N LEU A 289 -15.68 -5.22 9.98
CA LEU A 289 -14.59 -5.12 9.03
C LEU A 289 -14.27 -6.50 8.43
N SER A 290 -14.27 -6.60 7.11
CA SER A 290 -13.67 -7.75 6.41
C SER A 290 -12.24 -7.42 6.01
N ILE A 291 -11.31 -8.30 6.32
CA ILE A 291 -9.88 -8.15 6.02
C ILE A 291 -9.44 -9.31 5.15
N ASP A 292 -8.91 -9.01 3.97
CA ASP A 292 -8.20 -9.97 3.14
C ASP A 292 -6.71 -9.62 3.12
N VAL A 293 -5.87 -10.60 3.43
CA VAL A 293 -4.40 -10.47 3.44
C VAL A 293 -3.81 -11.35 2.36
N PHE A 294 -2.96 -10.76 1.54
CA PHE A 294 -2.26 -11.42 0.43
C PHE A 294 -0.79 -11.51 0.79
N PHE A 295 -0.32 -12.71 1.14
CA PHE A 295 1.10 -12.97 1.35
C PHE A 295 1.75 -13.33 0.01
N ALA A 296 2.94 -12.79 -0.24
CA ALA A 296 3.76 -13.22 -1.36
C ALA A 296 4.27 -14.65 -1.13
N GLU A 297 4.37 -15.46 -2.18
CA GLU A 297 5.01 -16.77 -2.08
C GLU A 297 6.49 -16.63 -1.74
N ASN A 298 7.19 -15.66 -2.36
CA ASN A 298 8.62 -15.43 -2.15
C ASN A 298 8.85 -14.02 -1.57
N ASP A 299 9.14 -13.92 -0.27
CA ASP A 299 9.23 -12.62 0.41
C ASP A 299 10.55 -12.49 1.18
N PHE A 300 11.49 -11.78 0.57
CA PHE A 300 12.82 -11.58 1.17
C PHE A 300 12.80 -10.66 2.40
N MET A 301 11.75 -9.84 2.57
CA MET A 301 11.66 -8.87 3.65
C MET A 301 11.07 -9.50 4.91
N VAL A 302 9.87 -10.07 4.80
CA VAL A 302 9.13 -10.57 5.95
C VAL A 302 9.09 -12.11 6.05
N GLY A 303 9.65 -12.79 5.05
CA GLY A 303 9.68 -14.24 4.94
C GLY A 303 8.53 -14.77 4.09
N ASP A 304 8.82 -15.81 3.32
CA ASP A 304 7.91 -16.48 2.38
C ASP A 304 6.53 -16.81 2.97
N GLY A 305 5.52 -16.86 2.11
CA GLY A 305 4.16 -17.23 2.48
C GLY A 305 4.10 -18.60 3.18
N GLY A 306 3.42 -18.65 4.32
CA GLY A 306 3.33 -19.87 5.14
C GLY A 306 4.55 -20.13 6.03
N THR A 307 5.48 -19.18 6.14
CA THR A 307 6.61 -19.25 7.08
C THR A 307 6.39 -18.41 8.33
N LYS A 308 7.37 -18.43 9.25
CA LYS A 308 7.29 -17.86 10.61
C LYS A 308 6.63 -16.47 10.68
N GLY A 309 7.04 -15.54 9.81
CA GLY A 309 6.51 -14.16 9.83
C GLY A 309 5.02 -14.13 9.51
N THR A 310 4.63 -14.67 8.35
CA THR A 310 3.23 -14.69 7.90
C THR A 310 2.31 -15.52 8.83
N LEU A 311 2.79 -16.64 9.36
CA LEU A 311 2.06 -17.45 10.34
C LEU A 311 1.85 -16.71 11.66
N TRP A 312 2.87 -16.00 12.14
CA TRP A 312 2.74 -15.16 13.33
C TRP A 312 1.73 -14.03 13.10
N PHE A 313 1.78 -13.38 11.94
CA PHE A 313 0.82 -12.33 11.59
C PHE A 313 -0.61 -12.88 11.57
N ASP A 314 -0.85 -14.03 10.92
CA ASP A 314 -2.16 -14.70 10.93
C ASP A 314 -2.65 -15.00 12.35
N GLN A 315 -1.75 -15.46 13.24
CA GLN A 315 -2.08 -15.75 14.64
C GLN A 315 -2.52 -14.51 15.42
N CYS A 316 -2.05 -13.31 15.07
CA CYS A 316 -2.54 -12.07 15.70
C CYS A 316 -4.05 -11.83 15.45
N TRP A 317 -4.61 -12.42 14.39
CA TRP A 317 -6.02 -12.29 14.02
C TRP A 317 -6.89 -13.47 14.47
N ASP A 318 -6.29 -14.49 15.10
CA ASP A 318 -7.00 -15.65 15.66
C ASP A 318 -7.70 -15.28 16.98
N LEU A 319 -8.69 -14.39 16.88
CA LEU A 319 -9.61 -14.08 17.97
C LEU A 319 -10.74 -15.11 17.89
N GLN A 320 -10.80 -16.01 18.87
CA GLN A 320 -11.70 -17.18 18.92
C GLN A 320 -13.21 -16.85 19.08
N HIS A 321 -13.73 -15.87 18.33
CA HIS A 321 -15.12 -15.44 18.41
C HIS A 321 -15.74 -15.45 17.01
N GLU A 322 -16.50 -16.51 16.70
CA GLU A 322 -17.27 -16.64 15.44
C GLU A 322 -18.17 -15.42 15.17
N ASP A 323 -18.56 -14.68 16.22
CA ASP A 323 -19.40 -13.48 16.17
C ASP A 323 -18.65 -12.13 16.27
N GLY A 324 -17.32 -12.13 16.11
CA GLY A 324 -16.50 -10.91 16.12
C GLY A 324 -16.90 -9.88 15.05
N PRO A 325 -16.60 -8.57 15.25
CA PRO A 325 -16.79 -7.55 14.22
C PRO A 325 -15.80 -7.70 13.05
N ILE A 326 -14.68 -8.41 13.25
CA ILE A 326 -13.63 -8.62 12.25
C ILE A 326 -13.81 -10.00 11.61
N LYS A 327 -13.82 -10.04 10.27
CA LYS A 327 -13.71 -11.27 9.49
C LYS A 327 -12.37 -11.25 8.77
N TYR A 328 -11.46 -12.15 9.16
CA TYR A 328 -10.11 -12.22 8.62
C TYR A 328 -9.94 -13.39 7.66
N ARG A 329 -9.22 -13.16 6.56
CA ARG A 329 -8.78 -14.20 5.61
C ARG A 329 -7.38 -13.87 5.10
N SER A 330 -6.54 -14.89 4.97
CA SER A 330 -5.24 -14.76 4.31
C SER A 330 -5.15 -15.70 3.10
N THR A 331 -4.31 -15.35 2.13
CA THR A 331 -4.03 -16.17 0.95
C THR A 331 -2.58 -15.97 0.51
N ILE A 332 -1.93 -17.07 0.14
CA ILE A 332 -0.59 -17.03 -0.47
C ILE A 332 -0.76 -16.85 -1.98
N VAL A 333 -0.18 -15.79 -2.53
CA VAL A 333 -0.19 -15.44 -3.94
C VAL A 333 1.03 -16.06 -4.61
N ARG A 334 0.79 -17.15 -5.35
CA ARG A 334 1.84 -17.92 -6.05
C ARG A 334 2.58 -17.06 -7.07
N GLY A 335 3.90 -17.22 -7.13
CA GLY A 335 4.80 -16.52 -8.05
C GLY A 335 5.09 -15.06 -7.68
N ALA A 336 4.22 -14.39 -6.90
CA ALA A 336 4.45 -13.02 -6.47
C ALA A 336 5.59 -12.93 -5.44
N ASP A 337 6.29 -11.80 -5.48
CA ASP A 337 7.21 -11.38 -4.44
C ASP A 337 6.67 -10.21 -3.59
N HIS A 338 7.47 -9.77 -2.62
CA HIS A 338 7.11 -8.69 -1.70
C HIS A 338 6.64 -7.42 -2.42
N ASN A 339 7.30 -7.04 -3.52
CA ASN A 339 7.06 -5.77 -4.20
C ASN A 339 5.97 -5.86 -5.27
N GLU A 340 5.83 -7.04 -5.87
CA GLU A 340 4.93 -7.25 -6.99
C GLU A 340 3.53 -7.71 -6.59
N ILE A 341 3.23 -7.93 -5.30
CA ILE A 341 1.96 -8.52 -4.82
C ILE A 341 0.69 -7.89 -5.42
N TRP A 342 0.72 -6.60 -5.75
CA TRP A 342 -0.39 -5.86 -6.35
C TRP A 342 -0.40 -5.82 -7.87
N ASN A 343 0.59 -6.39 -8.56
CA ASN A 343 0.63 -6.43 -10.02
C ASN A 343 -0.54 -7.25 -10.57
N LEU A 344 -1.12 -6.80 -11.68
CA LEU A 344 -2.25 -7.43 -12.35
C LEU A 344 -1.97 -8.90 -12.67
N ARG A 345 -0.71 -9.23 -12.98
CA ARG A 345 -0.24 -10.60 -13.27
C ARG A 345 -0.62 -11.61 -12.19
N TRP A 346 -0.65 -11.20 -10.93
CA TRP A 346 -0.82 -12.11 -9.79
C TRP A 346 -2.27 -12.19 -9.28
N GLY A 347 -3.16 -11.36 -9.81
CA GLY A 347 -4.61 -11.46 -9.55
C GLY A 347 -5.11 -10.91 -8.21
N ALA A 348 -4.25 -10.62 -7.23
CA ALA A 348 -4.68 -10.06 -5.94
C ALA A 348 -5.46 -8.73 -6.11
N ALA A 349 -4.97 -7.83 -6.98
CA ALA A 349 -5.68 -6.61 -7.32
C ALA A 349 -7.07 -6.88 -7.92
N GLN A 350 -7.21 -7.88 -8.79
CA GLN A 350 -8.48 -8.24 -9.40
C GLN A 350 -9.48 -8.79 -8.37
N VAL A 351 -9.01 -9.60 -7.41
CA VAL A 351 -9.84 -10.09 -6.29
C VAL A 351 -10.41 -8.92 -5.50
N VAL A 352 -9.56 -7.95 -5.15
CA VAL A 352 -9.94 -6.74 -4.41
C VAL A 352 -10.96 -5.90 -5.19
N LEU A 353 -10.69 -5.63 -6.47
CA LEU A 353 -11.61 -4.85 -7.30
C LEU A 353 -12.97 -5.57 -7.46
N ASN A 354 -12.98 -6.89 -7.65
CA ASN A 354 -14.21 -7.68 -7.68
C ASN A 354 -15.00 -7.58 -6.36
N ARG A 355 -14.30 -7.65 -5.23
CA ARG A 355 -14.89 -7.62 -3.89
C ARG A 355 -15.64 -6.32 -3.61
N ILE A 356 -15.07 -5.18 -4.03
CA ILE A 356 -15.62 -3.85 -3.74
C ILE A 356 -16.47 -3.26 -4.86
N SER A 357 -16.55 -3.94 -6.01
CA SER A 357 -17.44 -3.58 -7.11
C SER A 357 -18.90 -3.56 -6.62
N PRO A 358 -19.78 -2.71 -7.22
CA PRO A 358 -21.20 -2.77 -6.91
C PRO A 358 -21.72 -4.17 -7.27
N SER A 359 -22.58 -4.75 -6.41
CA SER A 359 -23.33 -5.94 -6.80
C SER A 359 -24.21 -5.60 -8.01
N VAL A 360 -24.20 -6.47 -9.02
CA VAL A 360 -25.23 -6.42 -10.06
C VAL A 360 -26.54 -6.79 -9.35
N PRO A 361 -27.59 -5.95 -9.39
CA PRO A 361 -28.90 -6.38 -8.91
C PRO A 361 -29.30 -7.62 -9.71
N ASP A 362 -29.65 -8.72 -9.02
CA ASP A 362 -30.19 -9.91 -9.67
C ASP A 362 -31.36 -9.48 -10.56
N SER A 363 -31.18 -9.60 -11.88
CA SER A 363 -32.21 -9.33 -12.88
C SER A 363 -33.18 -10.51 -12.96
N SER A 364 -33.78 -10.87 -11.84
CA SER A 364 -34.84 -11.86 -11.74
C SER A 364 -35.89 -11.36 -10.75
N SER A 365 -36.82 -10.57 -11.28
CA SER A 365 -38.17 -10.41 -10.76
C SER A 365 -39.14 -11.04 -11.75
#